data_AF-A0A815XFZ9-F1
#
_entry.id   AF-A0A815XFZ9-F1
#
_cell.length_a   1.000
_cell.length_b   1.000
_cell.length_c   1.000
_cell.angle_alpha   90.00
_cell.angle_beta   90.00
_cell.angle_gamma   90.00
#
_symmetry.space_group_name_H-M   'P 1'
#
loop_
_entity.id
_entity.type
_entity.pdbx_description
1 polymer ?
#
loop_
_entity_poly.entity_id
_entity_poly.type
_entity_poly.pdbx_seq_one_letter_code
_entity_poly.pdbx_strand_id
1 'polypeptide(L)'
;MYFEAVSGPSSYNNEEKTSLQYVLEHQPMSRRGYTVNARTEKREVFVPKTDVPSPETYQMDLNIIPETKRAFKPFNAASVRFPIVARSTDVPGPGSYECDVKQNRQVHMLHSFGGRTKLIPAIKTKCMPLNRDKCVICLKQPIGDYYQYRNEILCGDCFNFNWQWQEKFKRTYLQAFQKVRDCSHVHEHSGTSARIQLVDNRIMKKLQRKEAYLSLYWP
;
A
#
# COMPACT_ATOMS: atom_id res chain seq x y z
N MET A 1 26.53 -3.40 34.40
CA MET A 1 25.99 -2.18 35.04
C MET A 1 24.83 -1.71 34.19
N TYR A 2 23.59 -1.96 34.63
CA TYR A 2 22.39 -1.53 33.92
C TYR A 2 22.04 -0.12 34.37
N PHE A 3 21.82 0.78 33.42
CA PHE A 3 21.37 2.14 33.69
C PHE A 3 19.88 2.10 34.02
N GLU A 4 19.52 2.41 35.26
CA GLU A 4 18.15 2.71 35.64
C GLU A 4 17.75 4.03 34.97
N ALA A 5 16.71 3.99 34.13
CA ALA A 5 16.15 5.18 33.52
C ALA A 5 15.51 6.03 34.63
N VAL A 6 16.14 7.15 34.98
CA VAL A 6 15.61 8.08 35.98
C VAL A 6 14.36 8.74 35.40
N SER A 7 13.21 8.28 35.85
CA SER A 7 11.90 8.89 35.64
C SER A 7 11.92 10.32 36.18
N GLY A 8 11.47 11.30 35.37
CA GLY A 8 11.42 12.70 35.81
C GLY A 8 10.51 12.90 37.04
N PRO A 9 10.65 14.03 37.78
CA PRO A 9 10.02 14.28 39.09
C PRO A 9 8.47 14.38 39.09
N SER A 10 7.81 13.99 38.00
CA SER A 10 6.36 13.89 37.88
C SER A 10 5.94 12.68 37.03
N SER A 11 6.70 11.60 37.07
CA SER A 11 6.34 10.33 36.45
C SER A 11 6.13 9.26 37.53
N TYR A 12 4.91 8.77 37.63
CA TYR A 12 4.56 7.65 38.51
C TYR A 12 4.74 6.35 37.73
N ASN A 13 5.38 5.34 38.33
CA ASN A 13 5.41 3.97 37.81
C ASN A 13 4.03 3.33 37.98
N ASN A 14 3.07 3.82 37.19
CA ASN A 14 1.70 3.31 37.19
C ASN A 14 1.70 1.82 36.83
N GLU A 15 2.59 1.39 35.94
CA GLU A 15 2.71 0.00 35.50
C GLU A 15 2.90 -1.00 36.65
N GLU A 16 3.59 -0.61 37.74
CA GLU A 16 3.75 -1.49 38.90
C GLU A 16 2.45 -1.57 39.70
N LYS A 17 1.82 -0.43 40.01
CA LYS A 17 0.68 -0.36 40.95
C LYS A 17 -0.70 -0.54 40.32
N THR A 18 -0.82 -0.39 39.00
CA THR A 18 -2.07 -0.67 38.26
C THR A 18 -2.04 -2.00 37.53
N SER A 19 -0.93 -2.74 37.62
CA SER A 19 -0.85 -4.10 37.07
C SER A 19 -1.87 -5.02 37.73
N LEU A 20 -2.36 -5.97 36.95
CA LEU A 20 -3.24 -7.04 37.43
C LEU A 20 -2.58 -7.81 38.58
N GLN A 21 -1.27 -8.04 38.48
CA GLN A 21 -0.50 -8.77 39.48
C GLN A 21 -0.46 -8.04 40.83
N TYR A 22 -0.21 -6.73 40.83
CA TYR A 22 -0.23 -5.92 42.06
C TYR A 22 -1.61 -5.95 42.75
N VAL A 23 -2.70 -5.90 41.96
CA VAL A 23 -4.07 -5.99 42.50
C VAL A 23 -4.35 -7.36 43.11
N LEU A 24 -3.88 -8.46 42.51
CA LEU A 24 -4.03 -9.80 43.07
C LEU A 24 -3.27 -9.99 44.38
N GLU A 25 -2.05 -9.45 44.47
CA GLU A 25 -1.19 -9.57 45.66
C GLU A 25 -1.71 -8.75 46.85
N HIS A 26 -2.24 -7.55 46.59
CA HIS A 26 -2.66 -6.61 47.65
C HIS A 26 -4.16 -6.67 47.96
N GLN A 27 -4.96 -7.20 47.03
CA GLN A 27 -6.41 -7.36 47.18
C GLN A 27 -6.85 -8.78 46.80
N PRO A 28 -6.50 -9.79 47.62
CA PRO A 28 -6.79 -11.19 47.32
C PRO A 28 -8.28 -11.52 47.28
N MET A 29 -9.14 -10.68 47.88
CA MET A 29 -10.60 -10.87 47.88
C MET A 29 -11.36 -9.59 47.52
N SER A 30 -12.39 -9.76 46.70
CA SER A 30 -13.37 -8.73 46.39
C SER A 30 -14.36 -8.56 47.53
N ARG A 31 -14.66 -7.31 47.90
CA ARG A 31 -15.75 -6.98 48.84
C ARG A 31 -17.13 -7.46 48.40
N ARG A 32 -17.32 -7.64 47.08
CA ARG A 32 -18.60 -8.06 46.47
C ARG A 32 -18.62 -9.55 46.11
N GLY A 33 -17.55 -10.30 46.40
CA GLY A 33 -17.45 -11.73 46.11
C GLY A 33 -17.15 -12.10 44.66
N TYR A 34 -16.79 -11.13 43.81
CA TYR A 34 -16.39 -11.39 42.42
C TYR A 34 -14.89 -11.67 42.31
N THR A 35 -14.48 -12.51 41.36
CA THR A 35 -13.06 -12.70 41.04
C THR A 35 -12.51 -11.47 40.32
N VAL A 36 -11.19 -11.24 40.39
CA VAL A 36 -10.52 -10.19 39.62
C VAL A 36 -10.80 -10.43 38.13
N ASN A 37 -11.28 -9.40 37.42
CA ASN A 37 -11.75 -9.42 36.02
C ASN A 37 -13.07 -10.17 35.73
N ALA A 38 -13.89 -10.49 36.73
CA ALA A 38 -15.24 -10.97 36.47
C ALA A 38 -16.06 -9.92 35.71
N ARG A 39 -16.84 -10.35 34.71
CA ARG A 39 -17.74 -9.46 33.98
C ARG A 39 -18.90 -9.04 34.89
N THR A 40 -18.88 -7.79 35.35
CA THR A 40 -19.90 -7.24 36.27
C THR A 40 -21.12 -6.63 35.56
N GLU A 41 -21.08 -6.55 34.24
CA GLU A 41 -22.16 -5.98 33.43
C GLU A 41 -23.39 -6.89 33.37
N LYS A 42 -24.57 -6.30 33.21
CA LYS A 42 -25.81 -7.06 33.00
C LYS A 42 -25.68 -7.90 31.73
N ARG A 43 -25.98 -9.19 31.83
CA ARG A 43 -26.01 -10.09 30.67
C ARG A 43 -27.14 -9.65 29.75
N GLU A 44 -26.83 -9.34 28.49
CA GLU A 44 -27.84 -9.02 27.50
C GLU A 44 -28.74 -10.26 27.31
N VAL A 45 -30.02 -10.11 27.63
CA VAL A 45 -31.02 -11.15 27.41
C VAL A 45 -31.37 -11.09 25.94
N PHE A 46 -31.04 -12.14 25.19
CA PHE A 46 -31.52 -12.28 23.82
C PHE A 46 -33.03 -12.43 23.85
N VAL A 47 -33.75 -11.39 23.44
CA VAL A 47 -35.20 -11.47 23.23
C VAL A 47 -35.39 -12.14 21.85
N PRO A 48 -35.95 -13.36 21.79
CA PRO A 48 -36.21 -14.00 20.50
C PRO A 48 -37.19 -13.12 19.72
N LYS A 49 -36.84 -12.77 18.47
CA LYS A 49 -37.75 -12.08 17.57
C LYS A 49 -38.93 -13.02 17.29
N THR A 50 -40.12 -12.63 17.70
CA THR A 50 -41.37 -13.39 17.48
C THR A 50 -41.93 -13.22 16.07
N ASP A 51 -41.32 -12.35 15.25
CA ASP A 51 -41.71 -12.11 13.86
C ASP A 51 -41.16 -13.19 12.92
N VAL A 52 -41.49 -14.45 13.21
CA VAL A 52 -41.25 -15.57 12.29
C VAL A 52 -42.61 -15.97 11.73
N PRO A 53 -42.89 -15.73 10.44
CA PRO A 53 -44.17 -16.13 9.87
C PRO A 53 -44.36 -17.65 9.94
N SER A 54 -45.59 -18.09 10.17
CA SER A 54 -45.95 -19.52 10.23
C SER A 54 -45.53 -20.22 8.92
N PRO A 55 -44.98 -21.44 8.94
CA PRO A 55 -44.64 -22.19 7.72
C PRO A 55 -45.78 -22.25 6.69
N GLU A 56 -47.03 -22.23 7.16
CA GLU A 56 -48.24 -22.23 6.33
C GLU A 56 -48.39 -20.97 5.46
N THR A 57 -47.84 -19.82 5.87
CA THR A 57 -47.89 -18.59 5.06
C THR A 57 -47.13 -18.70 3.74
N TYR A 58 -46.20 -19.65 3.64
CA TYR A 58 -45.44 -19.92 2.41
C TYR A 58 -46.07 -21.02 1.55
N GLN A 59 -47.11 -21.70 2.05
CA GLN A 59 -47.72 -22.81 1.33
C GLN A 59 -48.70 -22.26 0.29
N MET A 60 -48.42 -22.56 -0.98
CA MET A 60 -49.34 -22.23 -2.07
C MET A 60 -50.57 -23.15 -2.02
N ASP A 61 -51.69 -22.62 -2.49
CA ASP A 61 -52.96 -23.34 -2.52
C ASP A 61 -52.85 -24.55 -3.47
N LEU A 62 -52.87 -25.76 -2.89
CA LEU A 62 -52.58 -27.01 -3.62
C LEU A 62 -53.63 -27.34 -4.68
N ASN A 63 -54.77 -26.66 -4.65
CA ASN A 63 -55.85 -26.79 -5.62
C ASN A 63 -55.60 -25.98 -6.91
N ILE A 64 -54.59 -25.10 -6.92
CA ILE A 64 -54.22 -24.28 -8.07
C ILE A 64 -52.99 -24.93 -8.72
N ILE A 65 -53.18 -25.57 -9.88
CA ILE A 65 -52.06 -26.06 -10.70
C ILE A 65 -51.49 -24.87 -11.48
N PRO A 66 -50.26 -24.40 -11.19
CA PRO A 66 -49.69 -23.30 -11.94
C PRO A 66 -49.33 -23.74 -13.37
N GLU A 67 -49.52 -22.85 -14.34
CA GLU A 67 -49.06 -23.07 -15.71
C GLU A 67 -47.53 -23.15 -15.75
N THR A 68 -46.97 -24.35 -15.89
CA THR A 68 -45.52 -24.53 -15.99
C THR A 68 -45.04 -24.26 -17.42
N LYS A 69 -44.16 -23.27 -17.61
CA LYS A 69 -43.43 -23.09 -18.87
C LYS A 69 -42.49 -24.29 -19.08
N ARG A 70 -42.38 -24.79 -20.32
CA ARG A 70 -41.41 -25.85 -20.65
C ARG A 70 -40.00 -25.38 -20.27
N ALA A 71 -39.31 -26.16 -19.45
CA ALA A 71 -37.95 -25.86 -19.05
C ALA A 71 -37.01 -25.93 -20.27
N PHE A 72 -36.15 -24.91 -20.43
CA PHE A 72 -35.05 -24.99 -21.37
C PHE A 72 -34.12 -26.15 -20.97
N LYS A 73 -33.50 -26.81 -21.96
CA LYS A 73 -32.51 -27.86 -21.66
C LYS A 73 -31.42 -27.28 -20.76
N PRO A 74 -31.01 -28.01 -19.70
CA PRO A 74 -30.02 -27.50 -18.75
C PRO A 74 -28.70 -27.21 -19.48
N PHE A 75 -27.98 -26.20 -18.99
CA PHE A 75 -26.63 -25.84 -19.45
C PHE A 75 -26.51 -25.54 -20.94
N ASN A 76 -27.58 -25.08 -21.61
CA ASN A 76 -27.58 -24.88 -23.06
C ASN A 76 -27.09 -26.14 -23.82
N ALA A 77 -27.43 -27.35 -23.34
CA ALA A 77 -26.99 -28.60 -23.96
C ALA A 77 -27.45 -28.75 -25.43
N ALA A 78 -28.44 -27.96 -25.87
CA ALA A 78 -28.85 -27.87 -27.28
C ALA A 78 -28.17 -26.73 -28.07
N SER A 79 -27.23 -25.99 -27.48
CA SER A 79 -26.46 -25.01 -28.24
C SER A 79 -25.48 -25.72 -29.18
N VAL A 80 -25.22 -25.08 -30.33
CA VAL A 80 -24.26 -25.60 -31.31
C VAL A 80 -22.87 -25.64 -30.65
N ARG A 81 -22.22 -26.81 -30.63
CA ARG A 81 -20.95 -27.05 -29.92
C ARG A 81 -19.81 -26.15 -30.40
N PHE A 82 -19.89 -25.65 -31.63
CA PHE A 82 -18.95 -24.72 -32.24
C PHE A 82 -19.70 -23.74 -33.13
N PRO A 83 -20.27 -22.65 -32.59
CA PRO A 83 -20.80 -21.61 -33.46
C PRO A 83 -19.63 -21.08 -34.30
N ILE A 84 -19.86 -20.85 -35.60
CA ILE A 84 -18.91 -20.12 -36.45
C ILE A 84 -18.97 -18.66 -35.99
N VAL A 85 -18.35 -18.37 -34.86
CA VAL A 85 -18.09 -17.00 -34.44
C VAL A 85 -17.00 -16.53 -35.37
N ALA A 86 -17.28 -15.51 -36.19
CA ALA A 86 -16.25 -14.78 -36.89
C ALA A 86 -15.18 -14.46 -35.85
N ARG A 87 -14.00 -15.07 -35.96
CA ARG A 87 -12.91 -14.85 -35.01
C ARG A 87 -12.58 -13.36 -35.11
N SER A 88 -13.10 -12.55 -34.19
CA SER A 88 -12.71 -11.17 -34.12
C SER A 88 -11.21 -11.15 -33.86
N THR A 89 -10.47 -10.45 -34.69
CA THR A 89 -9.03 -10.22 -34.54
C THR A 89 -8.69 -9.56 -33.20
N ASP A 90 -9.70 -9.08 -32.48
CA ASP A 90 -9.62 -8.36 -31.20
C ASP A 90 -9.37 -9.27 -29.99
N VAL A 91 -9.49 -10.60 -30.13
CA VAL A 91 -9.19 -11.52 -29.02
C VAL A 91 -7.81 -12.14 -29.24
N PRO A 92 -6.79 -11.76 -28.44
CA PRO A 92 -5.47 -12.36 -28.53
C PRO A 92 -5.57 -13.88 -28.35
N GLY A 93 -4.89 -14.63 -29.22
CA GLY A 93 -4.86 -16.08 -29.14
C GLY A 93 -4.11 -16.56 -27.90
N PRO A 94 -4.21 -17.84 -27.53
CA PRO A 94 -3.51 -18.39 -26.36
C PRO A 94 -1.98 -18.25 -26.42
N GLY A 95 -1.40 -18.02 -27.61
CA GLY A 95 0.02 -17.73 -27.81
C GLY A 95 0.38 -16.24 -27.97
N SER A 96 -0.59 -15.33 -27.87
CA SER A 96 -0.37 -13.88 -27.98
C SER A 96 0.07 -13.23 -26.66
N TYR A 97 -0.02 -13.96 -25.54
CA TYR A 97 0.47 -13.49 -24.25
C TYR A 97 1.91 -13.98 -24.03
N GLU A 98 2.80 -13.10 -23.59
CA GLU A 98 4.18 -13.46 -23.24
C GLU A 98 4.20 -14.27 -21.93
N CYS A 99 4.36 -15.59 -22.04
CA CYS A 99 4.42 -16.49 -20.87
C CYS A 99 5.78 -16.46 -20.15
N ASP A 100 6.85 -16.04 -20.82
CA ASP A 100 8.23 -16.08 -20.31
C ASP A 100 8.64 -14.85 -19.47
N VAL A 101 7.71 -13.93 -19.21
CA VAL A 101 7.99 -12.74 -18.41
C VAL A 101 7.97 -13.09 -16.93
N LYS A 102 8.98 -12.63 -16.16
CA LYS A 102 8.95 -12.74 -14.69
C LYS A 102 7.71 -12.04 -14.12
N GLN A 103 6.71 -12.83 -13.71
CA GLN A 103 5.41 -12.37 -13.23
C GLN A 103 5.45 -11.81 -11.79
N ASN A 104 6.48 -12.16 -11.01
CA ASN A 104 6.58 -11.81 -9.59
C ASN A 104 7.52 -10.62 -9.33
N ARG A 105 7.27 -9.47 -9.97
CA ARG A 105 8.01 -8.24 -9.67
C ARG A 105 7.43 -7.64 -8.38
N GLN A 106 8.24 -7.55 -7.33
CA GLN A 106 7.82 -7.00 -6.05
C GLN A 106 8.50 -5.65 -5.81
N VAL A 107 7.74 -4.73 -5.22
CA VAL A 107 8.25 -3.41 -4.85
C VAL A 107 9.22 -3.55 -3.68
N HIS A 108 10.35 -2.83 -3.75
CA HIS A 108 11.34 -2.83 -2.68
C HIS A 108 10.82 -2.17 -1.41
N MET A 109 10.90 -2.89 -0.30
CA MET A 109 10.50 -2.41 1.02
C MET A 109 11.60 -2.68 2.06
N LEU A 110 11.75 -1.73 2.99
CA LEU A 110 12.55 -1.88 4.19
C LEU A 110 11.69 -2.54 5.27
N HIS A 111 12.05 -3.77 5.62
CA HIS A 111 11.43 -4.53 6.69
C HIS A 111 12.22 -4.33 7.99
N SER A 112 11.52 -4.29 9.13
CA SER A 112 12.11 -4.25 10.46
C SER A 112 11.41 -5.26 11.35
N PHE A 113 12.14 -5.93 12.25
CA PHE A 113 11.57 -6.93 13.15
C PHE A 113 10.62 -6.25 14.15
N GLY A 114 9.33 -6.58 14.09
CA GLY A 114 8.29 -5.98 14.93
C GLY A 114 7.91 -4.52 14.58
N GLY A 115 8.54 -3.93 13.56
CA GLY A 115 8.32 -2.54 13.17
C GLY A 115 7.46 -2.39 11.91
N ARG A 116 7.13 -1.14 11.57
CA ARG A 116 6.38 -0.83 10.34
C ARG A 116 7.28 -0.95 9.11
N THR A 117 6.80 -1.66 8.10
CA THR A 117 7.45 -1.73 6.78
C THR A 117 7.44 -0.36 6.10
N LYS A 118 8.59 0.07 5.58
CA LYS A 118 8.74 1.35 4.85
C LYS A 118 8.99 1.08 3.37
N LEU A 119 8.30 1.80 2.50
CA LEU A 119 8.54 1.76 1.07
C LEU A 119 9.91 2.37 0.74
N ILE A 120 10.73 1.70 -0.06
CA ILE A 120 11.92 2.34 -0.66
C ILE A 120 11.43 3.09 -1.90
N PRO A 121 11.56 4.43 -1.95
CA PRO A 121 11.12 5.19 -3.11
C PRO A 121 12.05 4.92 -4.30
N ALA A 122 11.47 4.81 -5.50
CA ALA A 122 12.23 4.64 -6.74
C ALA A 122 13.05 5.89 -7.11
N ILE A 123 12.57 7.07 -6.71
CA ILE A 123 13.19 8.37 -6.98
C ILE A 123 13.45 9.09 -5.65
N LYS A 124 14.65 9.62 -5.47
CA LYS A 124 15.02 10.40 -4.28
C LYS A 124 14.60 11.85 -4.45
N THR A 125 13.79 12.39 -3.53
CA THR A 125 13.44 13.82 -3.54
C THR A 125 14.52 14.63 -2.81
N LYS A 126 15.12 15.59 -3.49
CA LYS A 126 16.06 16.57 -2.93
C LYS A 126 15.30 17.87 -2.64
N CYS A 127 15.37 18.32 -1.39
CA CYS A 127 14.76 19.58 -0.96
C CYS A 127 15.81 20.67 -0.92
N MET A 128 15.62 21.73 -1.71
CA MET A 128 16.51 22.88 -1.73
C MET A 128 15.70 24.16 -2.05
N PRO A 129 15.91 25.28 -1.31
CA PRO A 129 15.19 26.53 -1.54
C PRO A 129 15.30 27.08 -2.95
N LEU A 130 16.48 26.93 -3.57
CA LEU A 130 16.72 27.22 -4.98
C LEU A 130 17.49 26.07 -5.61
N ASN A 131 16.89 25.43 -6.62
CA ASN A 131 17.56 24.40 -7.41
C ASN A 131 18.56 25.05 -8.37
N ARG A 132 19.86 24.88 -8.10
CA ARG A 132 20.97 25.33 -8.96
C ARG A 132 21.69 24.17 -9.65
N ASP A 133 21.06 23.01 -9.67
CA ASP A 133 21.61 21.79 -10.22
C ASP A 133 21.76 21.91 -11.74
N LYS A 134 22.96 21.64 -12.26
CA LYS A 134 23.27 21.71 -13.68
C LYS A 134 23.92 20.41 -14.12
N CYS A 135 23.57 19.96 -15.32
CA CYS A 135 24.19 18.78 -15.91
C CYS A 135 25.67 19.04 -16.21
N VAL A 136 26.55 18.09 -15.87
CA VAL A 136 28.00 18.20 -16.12
C VAL A 136 28.32 18.23 -17.63
N ILE A 137 27.49 17.58 -18.45
CA ILE A 137 27.74 17.45 -19.89
C ILE A 137 27.17 18.63 -20.68
N CYS A 138 25.88 18.92 -20.52
CA CYS A 138 25.20 19.94 -21.32
C CYS A 138 25.12 21.31 -20.62
N LEU A 139 25.52 21.40 -19.34
CA LEU A 139 25.50 22.61 -18.51
C LEU A 139 24.12 23.27 -18.33
N LYS A 140 23.06 22.65 -18.86
CA LYS A 140 21.66 23.06 -18.69
C LYS A 140 21.11 22.52 -17.38
N GLN A 141 20.13 23.23 -16.83
CA GLN A 141 19.35 22.73 -15.71
C GLN A 141 18.49 21.55 -16.20
N PRO A 142 18.52 20.39 -15.52
CA PRO A 142 17.70 19.26 -15.92
C PRO A 142 16.23 19.58 -15.76
N ILE A 143 15.42 19.14 -16.72
CA ILE A 143 13.96 19.26 -16.69
C ILE A 143 13.41 17.95 -16.14
N GLY A 144 12.67 18.03 -15.04
CA GLY A 144 12.09 16.85 -14.37
C GLY A 144 13.13 16.02 -13.62
N ASP A 145 13.03 14.70 -13.74
CA ASP A 145 13.91 13.78 -13.01
C ASP A 145 15.29 13.72 -13.67
N TYR A 146 16.33 13.65 -12.84
CA TYR A 146 17.72 13.60 -13.28
C TYR A 146 18.52 12.58 -12.47
N TYR A 147 19.78 12.37 -12.84
CA TYR A 147 20.65 11.39 -12.20
C TYR A 147 21.74 12.11 -11.40
N GLN A 148 21.96 11.66 -10.16
CA GLN A 148 23.01 12.19 -9.29
C GLN A 148 23.86 11.06 -8.73
N TYR A 149 25.18 11.27 -8.77
CA TYR A 149 26.15 10.48 -8.01
C TYR A 149 27.17 11.43 -7.38
N ARG A 150 27.28 11.40 -6.05
CA ARG A 150 28.11 12.35 -5.28
C ARG A 150 27.77 13.80 -5.66
N ASN A 151 28.70 14.52 -6.30
CA ASN A 151 28.55 15.91 -6.71
C ASN A 151 28.30 16.05 -8.23
N GLU A 152 28.23 14.94 -8.96
CA GLU A 152 27.99 14.95 -10.40
C GLU A 152 26.50 14.75 -10.69
N ILE A 153 26.00 15.56 -11.62
CA ILE A 153 24.60 15.59 -12.01
C ILE A 153 24.52 15.42 -13.52
N LEU A 154 23.63 14.53 -13.98
CA LEU A 154 23.37 14.27 -15.39
C LEU A 154 21.88 14.41 -15.66
N CYS A 155 21.50 15.12 -16.73
CA CYS A 155 20.12 15.10 -17.21
C CYS A 155 19.78 13.73 -17.82
N GLY A 156 18.50 13.43 -17.95
CA GLY A 156 18.02 12.16 -18.51
C GLY A 156 18.63 11.84 -19.88
N ASP A 157 18.66 12.81 -20.78
CA ASP A 157 19.19 12.63 -22.14
C ASP A 157 20.68 12.29 -22.13
N CYS A 158 21.48 13.05 -21.37
CA CYS A 158 22.91 12.84 -21.26
C CYS A 158 23.24 11.50 -20.58
N PHE A 159 22.45 11.10 -19.58
CA PHE A 159 22.60 9.80 -18.92
C PHE A 159 22.30 8.66 -19.89
N ASN A 160 21.16 8.71 -20.58
CA ASN A 160 20.73 7.67 -21.53
C ASN A 160 21.71 7.55 -22.70
N PHE A 161 22.21 8.69 -23.20
CA PHE A 161 23.24 8.71 -24.24
C PHE A 161 24.52 7.99 -23.80
N ASN A 162 25.02 8.29 -22.60
CA ASN A 162 26.22 7.61 -22.07
C ASN A 162 25.95 6.15 -21.69
N TRP A 163 24.70 5.80 -21.33
CA TRP A 163 24.31 4.42 -21.05
C TRP A 163 24.36 3.53 -22.30
N GLN A 164 23.99 4.08 -23.46
CA GLN A 164 24.02 3.38 -24.74
C GLN A 164 25.43 3.38 -25.35
N TRP A 165 26.06 4.55 -25.45
CA TRP A 165 27.27 4.75 -26.27
C TRP A 165 28.59 4.76 -25.47
N GLN A 166 28.53 4.89 -24.14
CA GLN A 166 29.70 4.88 -23.24
C GLN A 166 30.83 5.87 -23.60
N GLU A 167 30.49 7.03 -24.16
CA GLU A 167 31.49 7.99 -24.66
C GLU A 167 32.30 8.65 -23.55
N LYS A 168 31.65 9.16 -22.48
CA LYS A 168 32.33 9.86 -21.37
C LYS A 168 32.43 9.03 -20.09
N PHE A 169 31.42 8.22 -19.81
CA PHE A 169 31.33 7.45 -18.57
C PHE A 169 31.18 5.96 -18.86
N LYS A 170 31.94 5.14 -18.13
CA LYS A 170 31.78 3.68 -18.16
C LYS A 170 30.45 3.28 -17.53
N ARG A 171 29.86 2.18 -18.01
CA ARG A 171 28.57 1.68 -17.52
C ARG A 171 28.57 1.32 -16.03
N THR A 172 29.68 0.79 -15.52
CA THR A 172 29.85 0.50 -14.07
C THR A 172 29.75 1.75 -13.20
N TYR A 173 30.24 2.89 -13.71
CA TYR A 173 30.12 4.17 -13.04
C TYR A 173 28.68 4.69 -13.08
N LEU A 174 28.02 4.59 -14.24
CA LEU A 174 26.62 5.00 -14.41
C LEU A 174 25.64 4.20 -13.54
N GLN A 175 25.94 2.93 -13.24
CA GLN A 175 25.14 2.11 -12.33
C GLN A 175 25.09 2.65 -10.89
N ALA A 176 26.07 3.46 -10.49
CA ALA A 176 26.09 4.07 -9.16
C ALA A 176 25.19 5.31 -9.05
N PHE A 177 24.71 5.84 -10.17
CA PHE A 177 23.83 7.02 -10.17
C PHE A 177 22.44 6.66 -9.67
N GLN A 178 21.87 7.56 -8.88
CA GLN A 178 20.52 7.47 -8.38
C GLN A 178 19.63 8.50 -9.08
N LYS A 179 18.39 8.13 -9.36
CA LYS A 179 17.40 9.05 -9.91
C LYS A 179 16.92 10.00 -8.81
N VAL A 180 16.98 11.29 -9.08
CA VAL A 180 16.67 12.39 -8.16
C VAL A 180 15.65 13.33 -8.79
N ARG A 181 14.78 13.86 -7.95
CA ARG A 181 13.78 14.89 -8.27
C ARG A 181 13.90 16.04 -7.27
N ASP A 182 13.56 17.23 -7.70
CA ASP A 182 13.44 18.40 -6.85
C ASP A 182 12.13 18.44 -6.02
N CYS A 183 12.11 19.22 -4.95
CA CYS A 183 10.96 19.32 -4.07
C CYS A 183 9.78 20.16 -4.61
N SER A 184 9.94 20.80 -5.77
CA SER A 184 9.00 21.78 -6.33
C SER A 184 7.57 21.24 -6.51
N HIS A 185 7.42 19.94 -6.78
CA HIS A 185 6.09 19.32 -6.91
C HIS A 185 5.39 19.06 -5.56
N VAL A 186 6.12 19.09 -4.45
CA VAL A 186 5.62 18.73 -3.12
C VAL A 186 5.34 19.96 -2.27
N HIS A 187 6.26 20.91 -2.30
CA HIS A 187 6.18 22.13 -1.51
C HIS A 187 6.95 23.27 -2.18
N GLU A 188 6.53 24.48 -1.85
CA GLU A 188 7.16 25.71 -2.31
C GLU A 188 8.03 26.32 -1.20
N HIS A 189 9.10 27.01 -1.58
CA HIS A 189 10.00 27.70 -0.66
C HIS A 189 9.87 29.23 -0.68
N SER A 190 9.26 29.81 -1.72
CA SER A 190 9.13 31.26 -1.93
C SER A 190 10.45 32.03 -1.68
N GLY A 191 11.59 31.44 -2.05
CA GLY A 191 12.94 32.01 -1.87
C GLY A 191 13.52 31.92 -0.46
N THR A 192 12.82 31.30 0.50
CA THR A 192 13.24 31.15 1.90
C THR A 192 13.52 29.68 2.26
N SER A 193 14.03 29.42 3.48
CA SER A 193 14.19 28.04 3.97
C SER A 193 12.85 27.41 4.42
N ALA A 194 11.82 28.23 4.64
CA ALA A 194 10.50 27.75 5.00
C ALA A 194 9.89 26.95 3.83
N ARG A 195 9.01 25.99 4.16
CA ARG A 195 8.31 25.17 3.17
C ARG A 195 6.80 25.29 3.33
N ILE A 196 6.10 25.57 2.23
CA ILE A 196 4.65 25.60 2.16
C ILE A 196 4.21 24.33 1.44
N GLN A 197 3.54 23.41 2.15
CA GLN A 197 3.08 22.16 1.55
C GLN A 197 1.99 22.43 0.51
N LEU A 198 2.26 22.06 -0.74
CA LEU A 198 1.29 22.14 -1.84
C LEU A 198 0.42 20.89 -1.90
N VAL A 199 1.01 19.73 -1.56
CA VAL A 199 0.36 18.42 -1.64
C VAL A 199 0.22 17.80 -0.26
N ASP A 200 -0.97 17.24 0.02
CA ASP A 200 -1.21 16.51 1.25
C ASP A 200 -0.36 15.22 1.33
N ASN A 201 0.09 14.89 2.54
CA ASN A 201 0.93 13.73 2.82
C ASN A 201 0.27 12.40 2.43
N ARG A 202 -1.08 12.31 2.47
CA ARG A 202 -1.81 11.12 2.04
C ARG A 202 -1.67 10.89 0.53
N ILE A 203 -1.83 11.97 -0.25
CA ILE A 203 -1.66 11.95 -1.70
C ILE A 203 -0.21 11.62 -2.05
N MET A 204 0.76 12.24 -1.37
CA MET A 204 2.19 11.96 -1.55
C MET A 204 2.52 10.48 -1.36
N LYS A 205 2.03 9.84 -0.29
CA LYS A 205 2.23 8.40 -0.06
C LYS A 205 1.61 7.54 -1.16
N LYS A 206 0.44 7.93 -1.69
CA LYS A 206 -0.22 7.22 -2.79
C LYS A 206 0.59 7.34 -4.09
N LEU A 207 1.12 8.53 -4.39
CA LEU A 207 1.98 8.76 -5.56
C LEU A 207 3.28 7.95 -5.46
N GLN A 208 3.96 8.00 -4.31
CA GLN A 208 5.19 7.21 -4.10
C GLN A 208 4.97 5.70 -4.30
N ARG A 209 3.84 5.16 -3.84
CA ARG A 209 3.49 3.74 -4.07
C ARG A 209 3.27 3.42 -5.54
N LYS A 210 2.58 4.31 -6.26
CA LYS A 210 2.37 4.16 -7.71
C LYS A 210 3.70 4.23 -8.45
N GLU A 211 4.54 5.22 -8.15
CA GLU A 211 5.87 5.37 -8.76
C GLU A 211 6.73 4.13 -8.52
N ALA A 212 6.78 3.61 -7.29
CA ALA A 212 7.55 2.41 -6.95
C ALA A 212 7.02 1.13 -7.62
N TYR A 213 5.73 1.07 -7.93
CA TYR A 213 5.16 -0.01 -8.73
C TYR A 213 5.51 0.14 -10.21
N LEU A 214 5.35 1.33 -10.78
CA LEU A 214 5.63 1.59 -12.19
C LEU A 214 7.12 1.39 -12.53
N SER A 215 8.04 1.70 -11.61
CA SER A 215 9.48 1.46 -11.80
C SER A 215 9.84 -0.02 -11.99
N LEU A 216 8.96 -0.96 -11.62
CA LEU A 216 9.17 -2.39 -11.88
C LEU A 216 9.04 -2.73 -13.36
N TYR A 217 8.31 -1.94 -14.12
CA TYR A 217 8.01 -2.18 -15.54
C TYR A 217 8.77 -1.22 -16.45
N TRP A 218 8.96 0.03 -16.02
CA TRP A 218 9.69 1.07 -16.73
C TRP A 218 10.89 1.56 -15.88
N PRO A 219 12.01 0.83 -15.88
CA PRO A 219 13.22 1.20 -15.15
C PRO A 219 13.90 2.45 -15.73
#